data_AF-A0A0F9DBE7-F1
#
_entry.id   AF-A0A0F9DBE7-F1
#
_cell.length_a   1.000
_cell.length_b   1.000
_cell.length_c   1.000
_cell.angle_alpha   90.00
_cell.angle_beta   90.00
_cell.angle_gamma   90.00
#
_symmetry.space_group_name_H-M   'P 1'
#
loop_
_entity.id
_entity.type
_entity.pdbx_description
1 polymer ?
#
loop_
_entity_poly.entity_id
_entity_poly.type
_entity_poly.pdbx_seq_one_letter_code
_entity_poly.pdbx_strand_id
1 'polypeptide(L)'
;WNYLLNDNTDKAAVVTYQMNILQGIQSDTQFCVTLNHREGIDRAKILREFTYHHPVFNKVSIAAQQQKPLIDGVNNSFFCGAYWYNGFHEDGVKSAVDVARQLGVKFD
;
A
#
# COMPACT_ATOMS: atom_id res chain seq x y z
N TRP A 1 13.59 -7.89 -8.62
CA TRP A 1 13.31 -8.21 -7.21
C TRP A 1 13.55 -9.69 -7.02
N ASN A 2 13.88 -10.12 -5.81
CA ASN A 2 14.05 -11.53 -5.46
C ASN A 2 13.09 -11.90 -4.32
N TYR A 3 12.66 -13.15 -4.32
CA TYR A 3 11.69 -13.68 -3.38
C TYR A 3 12.30 -14.87 -2.63
N LEU A 4 12.19 -14.86 -1.30
CA LEU A 4 12.62 -15.97 -0.47
C LEU A 4 11.38 -16.65 0.11
N LEU A 5 11.16 -17.88 -0.37
CA LEU A 5 10.20 -18.81 0.21
C LEU A 5 10.88 -19.60 1.31
N ASN A 6 10.28 -19.58 2.49
CA ASN A 6 10.64 -20.50 3.56
C ASN A 6 9.69 -21.70 3.48
N ASP A 7 10.14 -22.89 3.82
CA ASP A 7 9.28 -24.10 3.91
C ASP A 7 8.22 -23.98 5.02
N ASN A 8 8.24 -22.90 5.80
CA ASN A 8 7.23 -22.55 6.79
C ASN A 8 6.27 -21.50 6.20
N THR A 9 5.04 -21.93 5.92
CA THR A 9 3.96 -21.11 5.35
C THR A 9 3.36 -20.11 6.34
N ASP A 10 3.65 -20.22 7.64
CA ASP A 10 3.19 -19.26 8.65
C ASP A 10 4.05 -17.99 8.69
N LYS A 11 5.22 -18.00 8.03
CA LYS A 11 6.06 -16.82 7.91
C LYS A 11 5.61 -15.94 6.75
N ALA A 12 5.65 -14.63 6.98
CA ALA A 12 5.41 -13.67 5.92
C ALA A 12 6.42 -13.85 4.78
N ALA A 13 5.93 -13.63 3.57
CA ALA A 13 6.73 -13.54 2.36
C ALA A 13 7.86 -12.52 2.51
N VAL A 14 9.07 -12.91 2.11
CA VAL A 14 10.23 -12.03 2.07
C VAL A 14 10.51 -11.61 0.63
N VAL A 15 10.50 -10.30 0.40
CA VAL A 15 10.77 -9.71 -0.91
C VAL A 15 11.88 -8.69 -0.77
N THR A 16 12.92 -8.80 -1.60
CA THR A 16 13.98 -7.80 -1.68
C THR A 16 14.00 -7.15 -3.06
N TYR A 17 13.95 -5.82 -3.05
CA TYR A 17 14.05 -4.95 -4.21
C TYR A 17 15.46 -4.37 -4.28
N GLN A 18 16.11 -4.51 -5.44
CA GLN A 18 17.37 -3.85 -5.71
C GLN A 18 17.12 -2.47 -6.31
N MET A 19 17.23 -1.44 -5.48
CA MET A 19 16.76 -0.10 -5.81
C MET A 19 17.63 0.60 -6.85
N ASN A 20 18.92 0.26 -6.94
CA ASN A 20 19.78 0.79 -8.00
C ASN A 20 19.26 0.47 -9.38
N ILE A 21 18.77 -0.76 -9.60
CA ILE A 21 18.20 -1.16 -10.88
C ILE A 21 16.82 -0.53 -11.05
N LEU A 22 15.95 -0.63 -10.04
CA LEU A 22 14.55 -0.21 -10.15
C LEU A 22 14.36 1.30 -10.29
N GLN A 23 15.25 2.09 -9.68
CA GLN A 23 15.18 3.56 -9.67
C GLN A 23 16.33 4.20 -10.47
N GLY A 24 17.21 3.40 -11.09
CA GLY A 24 18.34 3.89 -11.87
C GLY A 24 19.45 4.58 -11.05
N ILE A 25 19.56 4.30 -9.74
CA ILE A 25 20.55 4.94 -8.86
C ILE A 25 21.97 4.50 -9.24
N GLN A 26 22.79 5.45 -9.69
CA GLN A 26 24.21 5.24 -9.99
C GLN A 26 25.03 5.40 -8.71
N SER A 27 25.55 4.30 -8.17
CA SER A 27 26.40 4.28 -6.98
C SER A 27 27.15 2.96 -6.91
N ASP A 28 28.36 2.98 -6.36
CA ASP A 28 29.10 1.77 -6.00
C ASP A 28 28.42 1.01 -4.85
N THR A 29 27.57 1.70 -4.07
CA THR A 29 26.78 1.09 -3.00
C THR A 29 25.48 0.51 -3.55
N GLN A 30 25.18 -0.73 -3.17
CA GLN A 30 23.90 -1.38 -3.47
C GLN A 30 22.87 -1.03 -2.40
N PHE A 31 21.76 -0.42 -2.82
CA PHE A 31 20.63 -0.09 -1.98
C PHE A 31 19.51 -1.12 -2.16
N CYS A 32 19.16 -1.79 -1.06
CA CYS A 32 18.10 -2.78 -1.02
C CYS A 32 16.91 -2.27 -0.19
N VAL A 33 15.70 -2.64 -0.58
CA VAL A 33 14.52 -2.59 0.29
C VAL A 33 14.02 -4.01 0.47
N THR A 34 14.00 -4.49 1.71
CA THR A 34 13.51 -5.82 2.06
C THR A 34 12.26 -5.73 2.92
N LEU A 35 11.23 -6.48 2.54
CA LEU A 35 9.98 -6.59 3.28
C LEU A 35 10.02 -7.80 4.22
N ASN A 36 9.60 -7.59 5.47
CA ASN A 36 9.33 -8.64 6.47
C ASN A 36 10.50 -9.58 6.83
N HIS A 37 11.76 -9.12 6.79
CA HIS A 37 12.91 -9.98 7.10
C HIS A 37 14.04 -9.26 7.84
N ARG A 38 13.70 -8.60 8.94
CA ARG A 38 14.67 -7.83 9.72
C ARG A 38 15.79 -8.71 10.29
N GLU A 39 15.46 -9.91 10.71
CA GLU A 39 16.38 -10.86 11.35
C GLU A 39 17.43 -11.44 10.40
N GLY A 40 17.19 -11.41 9.09
CA GLY A 40 18.15 -11.85 8.08
C GLY A 40 19.12 -10.77 7.59
N ILE A 41 19.05 -9.56 8.14
CA ILE A 41 19.85 -8.42 7.70
C ILE A 41 20.81 -8.02 8.83
N ASP A 42 22.07 -7.84 8.48
CA ASP A 42 23.06 -7.25 9.39
C ASP A 42 22.61 -5.85 9.81
N ARG A 43 22.41 -5.65 11.12
CA ARG A 43 21.90 -4.40 11.70
C ARG A 43 22.76 -3.20 11.36
N ALA A 44 24.07 -3.38 11.17
CA ALA A 44 24.96 -2.29 10.79
C ALA A 44 24.71 -1.78 9.36
N LYS A 45 24.00 -2.56 8.53
CA LYS A 45 23.65 -2.22 7.14
C LYS A 45 22.24 -1.66 7.00
N ILE A 46 21.45 -1.63 8.06
CA ILE A 46 20.09 -1.09 8.04
C ILE A 46 20.17 0.44 8.10
N LEU A 47 19.84 1.10 6.99
CA LEU A 47 19.81 2.56 6.93
C LEU A 47 18.58 3.13 7.67
N ARG A 48 17.42 2.51 7.44
CA ARG A 48 16.12 2.88 8.02
C ARG A 48 15.17 1.68 8.08
N GLU A 49 14.25 1.72 9.03
CA GLU A 49 13.14 0.77 9.16
C GLU A 49 11.82 1.55 9.16
N PHE A 50 10.80 1.00 8.50
CA PHE A 50 9.47 1.59 8.44
C PHE A 50 8.42 0.50 8.67
N THR A 51 7.35 0.87 9.38
CA THR A 51 6.18 0.00 9.55
C THR A 51 5.05 0.54 8.69
N TYR A 52 4.60 -0.26 7.73
CA TYR A 52 3.43 0.02 6.91
C TYR A 52 2.35 -1.02 7.20
N HIS A 53 1.10 -0.59 7.11
CA HIS A 53 -0.06 -1.47 7.20
C HIS A 53 -0.74 -1.51 5.84
N HIS A 54 -1.19 -2.69 5.43
CA HIS A 54 -1.98 -2.86 4.21
C HIS A 54 -3.38 -3.34 4.57
N PRO A 55 -4.43 -2.75 3.96
CA PRO A 55 -5.78 -3.24 4.14
C PRO A 55 -5.89 -4.68 3.64
N VAL A 56 -6.52 -5.53 4.45
CA VAL A 56 -6.80 -6.91 4.07
C VAL A 56 -8.14 -6.95 3.37
N PHE A 57 -8.13 -7.30 2.08
CA PHE A 57 -9.35 -7.49 1.31
C PHE A 57 -9.87 -8.90 1.48
N ASN A 58 -11.08 -9.02 2.03
CA ASN A 58 -11.81 -10.26 2.18
C ASN A 58 -13.30 -10.02 1.87
N LYS A 59 -14.12 -11.07 1.96
CA LYS A 59 -15.55 -10.96 1.67
C LYS A 59 -16.26 -9.92 2.55
N VAL A 60 -15.84 -9.78 3.81
CA VAL A 60 -16.42 -8.83 4.76
C VAL A 60 -16.03 -7.40 4.40
N SER A 61 -14.75 -7.13 4.11
CA SER A 61 -14.29 -5.79 3.73
C SER A 61 -14.92 -5.34 2.41
N ILE A 62 -15.04 -6.24 1.43
CA ILE A 62 -15.69 -5.95 0.14
C ILE A 62 -17.19 -5.65 0.35
N ALA A 63 -17.88 -6.43 1.20
CA ALA A 63 -19.27 -6.15 1.54
C ALA A 63 -19.43 -4.79 2.24
N ALA A 64 -18.49 -4.42 3.12
CA ALA A 64 -18.49 -3.12 3.78
C ALA A 64 -18.26 -1.96 2.81
N GLN A 65 -17.40 -2.12 1.79
CA GLN A 65 -17.21 -1.11 0.75
C GLN A 65 -18.53 -0.76 0.02
N GLN A 66 -19.39 -1.76 -0.23
CA GLN A 66 -20.70 -1.54 -0.87
C GLN A 66 -21.66 -0.71 -0.03
N GLN A 67 -21.39 -0.56 1.27
CA GLN A 67 -22.18 0.23 2.19
C GLN A 67 -21.73 1.70 2.27
N LYS A 68 -20.78 2.14 1.44
CA LYS A 68 -20.32 3.53 1.36
C LYS A 68 -21.47 4.56 1.31
N PRO A 69 -22.56 4.37 0.53
CA PRO A 69 -23.66 5.33 0.48
C PRO A 69 -24.40 5.54 1.80
N LEU A 70 -24.23 4.65 2.80
CA LEU A 70 -24.84 4.82 4.12
C LEU A 70 -24.16 5.89 4.96
N ILE A 71 -22.89 6.22 4.68
CA ILE A 71 -22.08 7.13 5.49
C ILE A 71 -21.58 8.34 4.70
N ASP A 72 -21.40 8.21 3.39
CA ASP A 72 -20.76 9.24 2.58
C ASP A 72 -21.74 10.38 2.26
N GLY A 73 -21.32 11.61 2.53
CA GLY A 73 -22.15 12.82 2.43
C GLY A 73 -23.08 13.04 3.63
N VAL A 74 -23.16 12.10 4.57
CA VAL A 74 -23.99 12.25 5.77
C VAL A 74 -23.33 13.24 6.73
N ASN A 75 -24.11 14.19 7.26
CA ASN A 75 -23.61 15.24 8.17
C ASN A 75 -22.40 16.01 7.60
N ASN A 76 -22.40 16.29 6.30
CA ASN A 76 -21.29 16.95 5.59
C ASN A 76 -19.94 16.24 5.77
N SER A 77 -19.95 14.92 6.00
CA SER A 77 -18.75 14.10 6.13
C SER A 77 -18.55 13.24 4.89
N PHE A 78 -17.33 13.22 4.37
CA PHE A 78 -16.98 12.49 3.14
C PHE A 78 -15.73 11.64 3.37
N PHE A 79 -15.71 10.47 2.75
CA PHE A 79 -14.66 9.48 2.97
C PHE A 79 -13.99 9.12 1.64
N CYS A 80 -12.68 9.34 1.57
CA CYS A 80 -11.83 8.91 0.48
C CYS A 80 -10.61 8.14 1.01
N GLY A 81 -10.02 7.32 0.15
CA GLY A 81 -8.86 6.48 0.41
C GLY A 81 -8.88 5.22 -0.46
N ALA A 82 -7.70 4.63 -0.66
CA ALA A 82 -7.50 3.44 -1.48
C ALA A 82 -8.34 2.22 -1.03
N TYR A 83 -8.71 2.19 0.24
CA TYR A 83 -9.55 1.15 0.85
C TYR A 83 -11.00 1.14 0.31
N TRP A 84 -11.42 2.11 -0.50
CA TRP A 84 -12.74 2.08 -1.16
C TRP A 84 -12.79 1.23 -2.42
N TYR A 85 -11.64 0.79 -2.96
CA TYR A 85 -11.59 -0.11 -4.12
C TYR A 85 -10.55 -1.23 -3.89
N ASN A 86 -9.47 -1.31 -4.67
CA ASN A 86 -8.52 -2.43 -4.63
C ASN A 86 -7.25 -2.15 -3.82
N GLY A 87 -7.15 -0.99 -3.16
CA GLY A 87 -6.04 -0.65 -2.28
C GLY A 87 -4.81 -0.04 -2.95
N PHE A 88 -4.86 0.27 -4.25
CA PHE A 88 -3.75 0.91 -4.96
C PHE A 88 -3.77 2.44 -4.87
N HIS A 89 -2.70 3.09 -5.35
CA HIS A 89 -2.60 4.55 -5.32
C HIS A 89 -3.68 5.21 -6.19
N GLU A 90 -3.95 4.61 -7.34
CA GLU A 90 -4.97 5.00 -8.31
C GLU A 90 -6.38 4.94 -7.69
N ASP A 91 -6.63 3.94 -6.84
CA ASP A 91 -7.88 3.82 -6.09
C ASP A 91 -8.04 4.96 -5.07
N GLY A 92 -6.93 5.37 -4.45
CA GLY A 92 -6.89 6.56 -3.61
C GLY A 92 -7.29 7.81 -4.39
N VAL A 93 -6.65 8.05 -5.53
CA VAL A 93 -6.97 9.18 -6.42
C VAL A 93 -8.43 9.14 -6.89
N LYS A 94 -8.88 7.98 -7.38
CA LYS A 94 -10.26 7.78 -7.84
C LYS A 94 -11.27 8.11 -6.74
N SER A 95 -11.04 7.65 -5.51
CA SER A 95 -11.96 7.92 -4.40
C SER A 95 -12.02 9.41 -4.05
N ALA A 96 -10.90 10.13 -4.18
CA ALA A 96 -10.86 11.57 -3.97
C ALA A 96 -11.62 12.31 -5.07
N VAL A 97 -11.50 11.88 -6.33
CA VAL A 97 -12.29 12.41 -7.45
C VAL A 97 -13.78 12.19 -7.22
N ASP A 98 -14.18 11.02 -6.72
CA ASP A 98 -15.59 10.73 -6.41
C ASP A 98 -16.14 11.65 -5.30
N VAL A 99 -15.36 11.94 -4.26
CA VAL A 99 -15.74 12.92 -3.22
C VAL A 99 -15.77 14.34 -3.80
N ALA A 100 -14.78 14.73 -4.60
CA ALA A 100 -14.74 16.07 -5.20
C ALA A 100 -15.96 16.35 -6.10
N ARG A 101 -16.43 15.35 -6.85
CA ARG A 101 -17.68 15.44 -7.63
C ARG A 101 -18.91 15.66 -6.74
N GLN A 102 -18.99 14.98 -5.59
CA GLN A 102 -20.08 15.19 -4.63
C GLN A 102 -20.07 16.61 -4.05
N LEU A 103 -18.88 17.20 -3.93
CA LEU A 103 -18.68 18.59 -3.53
C LEU A 103 -18.88 19.60 -4.68
N GLY A 104 -19.30 19.16 -5.86
CA GLY A 104 -19.63 20.01 -7.00
C GLY A 104 -18.45 20.34 -7.94
N VAL A 105 -17.28 19.73 -7.75
CA VAL A 105 -16.14 19.90 -8.66
C VAL A 105 -16.37 19.14 -9.95
N LYS A 106 -16.18 19.81 -11.09
CA LYS A 106 -16.19 19.19 -12.42
C LYS A 106 -14.76 18.99 -12.89
N PHE A 107 -14.52 17.85 -13.54
CA PHE A 107 -13.27 17.53 -14.22
C PHE A 107 -13.59 17.47 -15.70
N ASP A 108 -12.81 18.19 -16.51
CA ASP A 108 -12.91 18.18 -17.98
C ASP A 108 -12.29 16.89 -18.58
#